data_AF-A0A0M4CFP0-F1
#
_entry.id   AF-A0A0M4CFP0-F1
#
_cell.length_a   1.000
_cell.length_b   1.000
_cell.length_c   1.000
_cell.angle_alpha   90.00
_cell.angle_beta   90.00
_cell.angle_gamma   90.00
#
_symmetry.space_group_name_H-M   'P 1'
#
loop_
_entity.id
_entity.type
_entity.pdbx_description
1 polymer ?
#
loop_
_entity_poly.entity_id
_entity_poly.type
_entity_poly.pdbx_seq_one_letter_code
_entity_poly.pdbx_strand_id
1 'polypeptide(L)'
;MSTEAKWSRHTWHRKASRPVSIWLTVLISAGLIHPLIPEYRWVLIHLFTLGAITNSIVVWSQHFTEKFLHQPLDDAARPAQLAKIRVLNVGIIITIAGEIIGQWIVTSIGATLVGLSLVWHAISLLRQFRSAKRGQPFASAVLAYVASACCLPFGAFAGALLSRELVDDLHQRVLLTHTVINILGFVGFAALGSLSVLFAAIWRTQIRWNTTSWAVVLMAISLPIIVVGVLVDQGYVAAAGLGAYVAAWVMCLVGWGKASISNLGFASASVVAAPVWLIGSLVWLIVQVIRHDGALFHVEIPTIALVIGFGAQLLLGVMSYLLPSTMGGGAGAVRTGLRVFETAGLFRWTLVNGGLAIWLLTENSWLRVVASLLAIGSLAVFVALVPKAVKAQRGVLTKEREPAPVDREPRLNQITAGISVLALVLAALGGLGTTTAPSAATSDGDTHQITIIAGDMVFQPDIIEVPPGKVLEVHFINEDDMVHDLKFANGVQSGRVAPGDDVTFEVGIIIAPMEGWCTIAGHHAQGMDLQVVTVADPESVPTEHHDVTSDALQQ
;
A
#
# COMPACT_ATOMS: atom_id res chain seq x y z
N MET A 1 -35.17 -26.54 -23.09
CA MET A 1 -35.05 -27.08 -21.72
C MET A 1 -34.20 -26.11 -20.90
N SER A 2 -34.83 -25.17 -20.19
CA SER A 2 -34.16 -24.28 -19.25
C SER A 2 -33.80 -25.08 -18.00
N THR A 3 -32.51 -25.29 -17.77
CA THR A 3 -32.01 -25.77 -16.48
C THR A 3 -32.16 -24.62 -15.49
N GLU A 4 -33.32 -24.52 -14.83
CA GLU A 4 -33.46 -23.66 -13.66
C GLU A 4 -32.43 -24.13 -12.62
N ALA A 5 -31.31 -23.42 -12.55
CA ALA A 5 -30.28 -23.71 -11.58
C ALA A 5 -30.89 -23.49 -10.20
N LYS A 6 -31.19 -24.58 -9.49
CA LYS A 6 -31.70 -24.54 -8.12
C LYS A 6 -30.70 -23.75 -7.26
N TRP A 7 -31.08 -22.53 -6.90
CA TRP A 7 -30.25 -21.66 -6.08
C TRP A 7 -30.20 -22.21 -4.66
N SER A 8 -29.02 -22.11 -4.07
CA SER A 8 -28.82 -22.35 -2.65
C SER A 8 -27.75 -21.40 -2.16
N ARG A 9 -27.76 -21.06 -0.88
CA ARG A 9 -26.76 -20.21 -0.23
C ARG A 9 -25.32 -20.65 -0.55
N HIS A 10 -25.08 -21.97 -0.52
CA HIS A 10 -23.77 -22.55 -0.83
C HIS A 10 -23.37 -22.37 -2.31
N THR A 11 -24.31 -22.60 -3.25
CA THR A 11 -24.07 -22.42 -4.69
C THR A 11 -23.80 -20.96 -5.03
N TRP A 12 -24.51 -20.02 -4.39
CA TRP A 12 -24.26 -18.59 -4.55
C TRP A 12 -22.89 -18.19 -4.04
N HIS A 13 -22.55 -18.53 -2.79
CA HIS A 13 -21.25 -18.19 -2.19
C HIS A 13 -20.08 -18.67 -3.03
N ARG A 14 -20.15 -19.90 -3.55
CA ARG A 14 -19.13 -20.46 -4.44
C ARG A 14 -18.98 -19.65 -5.73
N LYS A 15 -20.08 -19.28 -6.38
CA LYS A 15 -20.05 -18.50 -7.63
C LYS A 15 -19.61 -17.06 -7.39
N ALA A 16 -20.10 -16.43 -6.33
CA ALA A 16 -19.85 -15.04 -5.98
C ALA A 16 -18.40 -14.81 -5.50
N SER A 17 -17.79 -15.78 -4.82
CA SER A 17 -16.41 -15.66 -4.30
C SER A 17 -15.33 -16.07 -5.31
N ARG A 18 -15.71 -16.73 -6.42
CA ARG A 18 -14.77 -17.20 -7.45
C ARG A 18 -13.89 -16.09 -8.05
N PRO A 19 -14.42 -14.88 -8.37
CA PRO A 19 -13.60 -13.79 -8.89
C PRO A 19 -12.45 -13.39 -7.96
N VAL A 20 -12.66 -13.41 -6.63
CA VAL A 20 -11.61 -13.05 -5.66
C VAL A 20 -10.39 -13.97 -5.81
N SER A 21 -10.62 -15.30 -5.88
CA SER A 21 -9.52 -16.26 -6.08
C SER A 21 -8.85 -16.09 -7.43
N ILE A 22 -9.61 -15.81 -8.49
CA ILE A 22 -9.05 -15.58 -9.83
C ILE A 22 -8.15 -14.35 -9.82
N TRP A 23 -8.60 -13.22 -9.27
CA TRP A 23 -7.81 -11.99 -9.20
C TRP A 23 -6.57 -12.15 -8.35
N LEU A 24 -6.63 -12.88 -7.23
CA LEU A 24 -5.44 -13.17 -6.43
C LEU A 24 -4.43 -14.03 -7.20
N THR A 25 -4.88 -15.00 -7.99
CA THR A 25 -4.00 -15.77 -8.87
C THR A 25 -3.40 -14.89 -9.96
N VAL A 26 -4.21 -14.06 -10.63
CA VAL A 26 -3.76 -13.12 -11.67
C VAL A 26 -2.74 -12.13 -11.10
N LEU A 27 -2.98 -11.61 -9.90
CA LEU A 27 -2.06 -10.71 -9.20
C LEU A 27 -0.70 -11.36 -8.96
N ILE A 28 -0.67 -12.62 -8.50
CA ILE A 28 0.59 -13.36 -8.31
C ILE A 28 1.28 -13.58 -9.65
N SER A 29 0.55 -14.03 -10.67
CA SER A 29 1.12 -14.24 -12.01
C SER A 29 1.69 -12.95 -12.58
N ALA A 30 0.95 -11.83 -12.49
CA ALA A 30 1.39 -10.51 -12.93
C ALA A 30 2.62 -10.04 -12.15
N GLY A 31 2.69 -10.29 -10.84
CA GLY A 31 3.86 -9.97 -10.03
C GLY A 31 5.12 -10.75 -10.44
N LEU A 32 4.97 -11.99 -10.91
CA LEU A 32 6.10 -12.80 -11.39
C LEU A 32 6.61 -12.36 -12.76
N ILE A 33 5.74 -11.82 -13.61
CA ILE A 33 6.09 -11.32 -14.96
C ILE A 33 6.12 -9.79 -15.03
N HIS A 34 6.17 -9.09 -13.89
CA HIS A 34 6.05 -7.64 -13.83
C HIS A 34 7.04 -6.86 -14.71
N PRO A 35 8.28 -7.33 -15.00
CA PRO A 35 9.18 -6.61 -15.92
C PRO A 35 8.65 -6.56 -17.36
N LEU A 36 7.68 -7.41 -17.72
CA LEU A 36 7.05 -7.45 -19.04
C LEU A 36 5.75 -6.63 -19.10
N ILE A 37 5.33 -6.02 -17.98
CA ILE A 37 4.06 -5.31 -17.86
C ILE A 37 4.33 -3.81 -17.87
N PRO A 38 3.84 -3.06 -18.87
CA PRO A 38 3.86 -1.60 -18.84
C PRO A 38 3.16 -1.08 -17.59
N GLU A 39 3.71 -0.08 -16.94
CA GLU A 39 3.15 0.50 -15.70
C GLU A 39 2.80 -0.55 -14.63
N TYR A 40 3.67 -1.56 -14.46
CA TYR A 40 3.39 -2.72 -13.59
C TYR A 40 2.96 -2.32 -12.17
N ARG A 41 3.46 -1.20 -11.63
CA ARG A 41 3.07 -0.70 -10.30
C ARG A 41 1.58 -0.37 -10.27
N TRP A 42 1.10 0.39 -11.25
CA TRP A 42 -0.31 0.73 -11.39
C TRP A 42 -1.15 -0.53 -11.57
N VAL A 43 -0.71 -1.45 -12.44
CA VAL A 43 -1.43 -2.70 -12.73
C VAL A 43 -1.55 -3.56 -11.48
N LEU A 44 -0.47 -3.81 -10.75
CA LEU A 44 -0.48 -4.62 -9.54
C LEU A 44 -1.36 -4.01 -8.44
N ILE A 45 -1.30 -2.68 -8.26
CA ILE A 45 -2.18 -1.96 -7.31
C ILE A 45 -3.65 -2.21 -7.69
N HIS A 46 -4.03 -2.03 -8.95
CA HIS A 46 -5.43 -2.15 -9.38
C HIS A 46 -5.92 -3.61 -9.47
N LEU A 47 -5.08 -4.56 -9.86
CA LEU A 47 -5.38 -5.99 -9.76
C LEU A 47 -5.72 -6.37 -8.32
N PHE A 48 -5.02 -5.79 -7.35
CA PHE A 48 -5.31 -6.03 -5.95
C PHE A 48 -6.53 -5.23 -5.44
N THR A 49 -6.60 -3.92 -5.65
CA THR A 49 -7.65 -3.05 -5.10
C THR A 49 -9.00 -3.22 -5.82
N LEU A 50 -9.03 -3.20 -7.15
CA LEU A 50 -10.22 -3.46 -7.94
C LEU A 50 -10.52 -4.96 -8.02
N GLY A 51 -9.52 -5.78 -8.35
CA GLY A 51 -9.73 -7.21 -8.50
C GLY A 51 -10.06 -7.92 -7.18
N ALA A 52 -9.14 -7.94 -6.23
CA ALA A 52 -9.30 -8.72 -4.99
C ALA A 52 -10.14 -8.01 -3.93
N ILE A 53 -9.82 -6.76 -3.57
CA ILE A 53 -10.51 -6.03 -2.49
C ILE A 53 -11.94 -5.70 -2.88
N THR A 54 -12.19 -5.10 -4.04
CA THR A 54 -13.55 -4.65 -4.41
C THR A 54 -14.52 -5.83 -4.53
N ASN A 55 -14.11 -6.94 -5.15
CA ASN A 55 -14.92 -8.15 -5.17
C ASN A 55 -15.16 -8.71 -3.76
N SER A 56 -14.14 -8.70 -2.89
CA SER A 56 -14.30 -9.14 -1.50
C SER A 56 -15.30 -8.27 -0.75
N ILE A 57 -15.19 -6.95 -0.85
CA ILE A 57 -16.12 -6.01 -0.22
C ILE A 57 -17.55 -6.29 -0.70
N VAL A 58 -17.78 -6.37 -2.02
CA VAL A 58 -19.12 -6.60 -2.59
C VAL A 58 -19.75 -7.92 -2.13
N VAL A 59 -18.97 -8.99 -2.01
CA VAL A 59 -19.49 -10.30 -1.57
C VAL A 59 -19.76 -10.31 -0.07
N TRP A 60 -18.79 -9.83 0.72
CA TRP A 60 -18.85 -9.93 2.18
C TRP A 60 -19.77 -8.90 2.81
N SER A 61 -19.83 -7.67 2.30
CA SER A 61 -20.78 -6.65 2.78
C SER A 61 -22.21 -7.13 2.64
N GLN A 62 -22.54 -7.81 1.53
CA GLN A 62 -23.87 -8.38 1.30
C GLN A 62 -24.14 -9.55 2.26
N HIS A 63 -23.19 -10.48 2.41
CA HIS A 63 -23.32 -11.58 3.36
C HIS A 63 -23.52 -11.09 4.80
N PHE A 64 -22.74 -10.08 5.20
CA PHE A 64 -22.83 -9.50 6.53
C PHE A 64 -24.10 -8.69 6.73
N THR A 65 -24.57 -7.95 5.73
CA THR A 65 -25.84 -7.23 5.79
C THR A 65 -27.01 -8.19 6.07
N GLU A 66 -27.08 -9.32 5.35
CA GLU A 66 -28.10 -10.35 5.60
C GLU A 66 -28.02 -10.91 7.03
N LYS A 67 -26.79 -11.12 7.53
CA LYS A 67 -26.55 -11.68 8.86
C LYS A 67 -26.83 -10.68 9.99
N PHE A 68 -26.38 -9.44 9.84
CA PHE A 68 -26.43 -8.39 10.85
C PHE A 68 -27.83 -7.79 10.99
N LEU A 69 -28.60 -7.74 9.91
CA LEU A 69 -30.00 -7.32 9.94
C LEU A 69 -30.96 -8.46 10.24
N HIS A 70 -30.45 -9.70 10.37
CA HIS A 70 -31.26 -10.92 10.52
C HIS A 70 -32.32 -11.06 9.41
N GLN A 71 -31.94 -10.68 8.18
CA GLN A 71 -32.82 -10.61 7.02
C GLN A 71 -32.12 -11.29 5.83
N PRO A 72 -32.22 -12.63 5.70
CA PRO A 72 -31.68 -13.33 4.55
C PRO A 72 -32.44 -12.92 3.29
N LEU A 73 -31.73 -12.81 2.16
CA LEU A 73 -32.37 -12.56 0.87
C LEU A 73 -32.91 -13.86 0.26
N ASP A 74 -34.07 -13.73 -0.39
CA ASP A 74 -34.70 -14.80 -1.15
C ASP A 74 -33.80 -15.30 -2.28
N ASP A 75 -33.95 -16.58 -2.63
CA ASP A 75 -33.18 -17.23 -3.68
C ASP A 75 -33.40 -16.58 -5.07
N ALA A 76 -34.58 -15.97 -5.28
CA ALA A 76 -34.90 -15.21 -6.49
C ALA A 76 -34.02 -13.96 -6.68
N ALA A 77 -33.43 -13.41 -5.62
CA ALA A 77 -32.54 -12.24 -5.70
C ALA A 77 -31.08 -12.61 -6.10
N ARG A 78 -30.72 -13.89 -6.04
CA ARG A 78 -29.33 -14.36 -6.27
C ARG A 78 -28.82 -14.16 -7.70
N PRO A 79 -29.63 -14.34 -8.77
CA PRO A 79 -29.20 -14.02 -10.14
C PRO A 79 -28.78 -12.55 -10.31
N ALA A 80 -29.56 -11.61 -9.76
CA ALA A 80 -29.26 -10.18 -9.84
C ALA A 80 -27.94 -9.83 -9.12
N GLN A 81 -27.68 -10.44 -7.96
CA GLN A 81 -26.40 -10.28 -7.25
C GLN A 81 -25.20 -10.76 -8.08
N LEU A 82 -25.35 -11.89 -8.79
CA LEU A 82 -24.28 -12.40 -9.65
C LEU A 82 -24.12 -11.58 -10.93
N ALA A 83 -25.21 -11.06 -11.50
CA ALA A 83 -25.14 -10.14 -12.62
C ALA A 83 -24.33 -8.89 -12.25
N LYS A 84 -24.60 -8.29 -11.09
CA LYS A 84 -23.81 -7.18 -10.53
C LYS A 84 -22.32 -7.50 -10.42
N ILE A 85 -21.96 -8.66 -9.86
CA ILE A 85 -20.56 -9.10 -9.76
C ILE A 85 -19.94 -9.27 -11.15
N ARG A 86 -20.66 -9.82 -12.13
CA ARG A 86 -20.16 -9.95 -13.50
C ARG A 86 -19.92 -8.61 -14.16
N VAL A 87 -20.87 -7.68 -14.08
CA VAL A 87 -20.73 -6.32 -14.63
C VAL A 87 -19.53 -5.61 -14.00
N LEU A 88 -19.37 -5.72 -12.68
CA LEU A 88 -18.19 -5.21 -11.99
C LEU A 88 -16.90 -5.77 -12.58
N ASN A 89 -16.77 -7.08 -12.73
CA ASN A 89 -15.54 -7.71 -13.24
C ASN A 89 -15.27 -7.37 -14.71
N VAL A 90 -16.32 -7.25 -15.54
CA VAL A 90 -16.19 -6.75 -16.92
C VAL A 90 -15.67 -5.31 -16.91
N GLY A 91 -16.23 -4.45 -16.05
CA GLY A 91 -15.74 -3.08 -15.89
C GLY A 91 -14.27 -3.01 -15.47
N ILE A 92 -13.85 -3.85 -14.51
CA ILE A 92 -12.44 -3.93 -14.07
C ILE A 92 -11.53 -4.35 -15.23
N ILE A 93 -11.89 -5.40 -15.97
CA ILE A 93 -11.11 -5.87 -17.12
C ILE A 93 -10.99 -4.77 -18.18
N ILE A 94 -12.08 -4.09 -18.52
CA ILE A 94 -12.08 -2.98 -19.48
C ILE A 94 -11.20 -1.82 -18.97
N THR A 95 -11.25 -1.50 -17.67
CA THR A 95 -10.43 -0.43 -17.07
C THR A 95 -8.94 -0.74 -17.21
N ILE A 96 -8.53 -1.94 -16.80
CA ILE A 96 -7.12 -2.37 -16.86
C ILE A 96 -6.66 -2.47 -18.32
N ALA A 97 -7.49 -3.03 -19.21
CA ALA A 97 -7.15 -3.14 -20.62
C ALA A 97 -6.99 -1.76 -21.26
N GLY A 98 -7.89 -0.82 -20.96
CA GLY A 98 -7.83 0.56 -21.43
C GLY A 98 -6.55 1.27 -21.03
N GLU A 99 -6.12 1.08 -19.77
CA GLU A 99 -4.87 1.67 -19.28
C GLU A 99 -3.64 1.08 -19.96
N ILE A 100 -3.57 -0.26 -20.06
CA ILE A 100 -2.42 -0.95 -20.68
C ILE A 100 -2.23 -0.54 -22.14
N ILE A 101 -3.32 -0.22 -22.86
CA ILE A 101 -3.25 0.22 -24.26
C ILE A 101 -3.21 1.76 -24.41
N GLY A 102 -3.18 2.52 -23.32
CA GLY A 102 -3.16 3.99 -23.33
C GLY A 102 -4.43 4.64 -23.88
N GLN A 103 -5.59 3.99 -23.78
CA GLN A 103 -6.86 4.48 -24.34
C GLN A 103 -7.82 4.97 -23.26
N TRP A 104 -7.76 6.27 -22.95
CA TRP A 104 -8.52 6.89 -21.87
C TRP A 104 -10.04 6.68 -21.96
N ILE A 105 -10.60 6.60 -23.17
CA ILE A 105 -12.03 6.35 -23.39
C ILE A 105 -12.40 4.94 -22.91
N VAL A 106 -11.55 3.95 -23.22
CA VAL A 106 -11.74 2.56 -22.79
C VAL A 106 -11.64 2.47 -21.27
N THR A 107 -10.62 3.11 -20.67
CA THR A 107 -10.47 3.20 -19.21
C THR A 107 -11.72 3.82 -18.57
N SER A 108 -12.24 4.91 -19.16
CA SER A 108 -13.44 5.62 -18.69
C SER A 108 -14.71 4.76 -18.76
N ILE A 109 -14.90 3.97 -19.82
CA ILE A 109 -16.02 3.03 -19.95
C ILE A 109 -15.94 1.97 -18.84
N GLY A 110 -14.75 1.39 -18.64
CA GLY A 110 -14.52 0.42 -17.58
C GLY A 110 -14.82 0.98 -16.19
N ALA A 111 -14.25 2.15 -15.88
CA ALA A 111 -14.44 2.84 -14.61
C ALA A 111 -15.91 3.21 -14.37
N THR A 112 -16.65 3.60 -15.41
CA THR A 112 -18.09 3.87 -15.33
C THR A 112 -18.88 2.61 -14.96
N LEU A 113 -18.57 1.47 -15.57
CA LEU A 113 -19.20 0.19 -15.24
C LEU A 113 -18.92 -0.23 -13.79
N VAL A 114 -17.68 -0.01 -13.32
CA VAL A 114 -17.30 -0.23 -11.91
C VAL A 114 -18.12 0.68 -10.99
N GLY A 115 -18.15 1.99 -11.25
CA GLY A 115 -18.91 2.96 -10.47
C GLY A 115 -20.40 2.62 -10.40
N LEU A 116 -21.05 2.36 -11.55
CA LEU A 116 -22.46 2.00 -11.61
C LEU A 116 -22.76 0.69 -10.86
N SER A 117 -21.85 -0.29 -10.92
CA SER A 117 -22.00 -1.54 -10.15
C SER A 117 -22.02 -1.30 -8.64
N LEU A 118 -21.23 -0.33 -8.15
CA LEU A 118 -21.20 0.02 -6.74
C LEU A 118 -22.34 0.94 -6.32
N VAL A 119 -22.85 1.81 -7.20
CA VAL A 119 -24.13 2.51 -6.99
C VAL A 119 -25.26 1.49 -6.82
N TRP A 120 -25.34 0.50 -7.71
CA TRP A 120 -26.31 -0.59 -7.58
C TRP A 120 -26.11 -1.36 -6.26
N HIS A 121 -24.87 -1.62 -5.87
CA HIS A 121 -24.56 -2.26 -4.58
C HIS A 121 -25.04 -1.43 -3.39
N ALA A 122 -24.72 -0.14 -3.33
CA ALA A 122 -25.11 0.77 -2.26
C ALA A 122 -26.65 0.85 -2.11
N ILE A 123 -27.37 1.01 -3.21
CA ILE A 123 -28.84 1.03 -3.22
C ILE A 123 -29.41 -0.29 -2.69
N SER A 124 -28.82 -1.43 -3.08
CA SER A 124 -29.26 -2.75 -2.63
C SER A 124 -29.07 -2.95 -1.13
N LEU A 125 -27.97 -2.48 -0.55
CA LEU A 125 -27.74 -2.54 0.89
C LEU A 125 -28.63 -1.55 1.65
N LEU A 126 -28.80 -0.33 1.14
CA LEU A 126 -29.63 0.71 1.74
C LEU A 126 -31.12 0.31 1.78
N ARG A 127 -31.62 -0.35 0.73
CA ARG A 127 -32.99 -0.88 0.70
C ARG A 127 -33.18 -1.96 1.78
N GLN A 128 -32.23 -2.89 1.91
CA GLN A 128 -32.27 -3.90 2.98
C GLN A 128 -32.25 -3.24 4.36
N PHE A 129 -31.32 -2.31 4.59
CA PHE A 129 -31.22 -1.55 5.83
C PHE A 129 -32.53 -0.84 6.19
N ARG A 130 -33.16 -0.14 5.24
CA ARG A 130 -34.43 0.56 5.46
C ARG A 130 -35.61 -0.37 5.72
N SER A 131 -35.58 -1.58 5.15
CA SER A 131 -36.62 -2.59 5.36
C SER A 131 -36.47 -3.39 6.66
N ALA A 132 -35.28 -3.38 7.26
CA ALA A 132 -35.01 -4.09 8.49
C ALA A 132 -35.67 -3.42 9.71
N LYS A 133 -35.94 -4.22 10.75
CA LYS A 133 -36.47 -3.71 12.03
C LYS A 133 -35.53 -2.65 12.61
N ARG A 134 -36.10 -1.57 13.18
CA ARG A 134 -35.31 -0.53 13.85
C ARG A 134 -34.62 -1.09 15.10
N GLY A 135 -33.45 -0.54 15.44
CA GLY A 135 -32.71 -0.90 16.65
C GLY A 135 -31.81 -2.13 16.55
N GLN A 136 -31.51 -2.62 15.34
CA GLN A 136 -30.56 -3.72 15.16
C GLN A 136 -29.16 -3.33 15.68
N PRO A 137 -28.49 -4.17 16.50
CA PRO A 137 -27.26 -3.80 17.20
C PRO A 137 -26.07 -3.51 16.25
N PHE A 138 -26.09 -4.09 15.05
CA PHE A 138 -25.03 -3.97 14.05
C PHE A 138 -25.42 -3.09 12.85
N ALA A 139 -26.48 -2.28 13.00
CA ALA A 139 -26.97 -1.35 11.98
C ALA A 139 -25.88 -0.38 11.46
N SER A 140 -25.01 0.11 12.34
CA SER A 140 -23.92 1.03 11.98
C SER A 140 -22.88 0.39 11.05
N ALA A 141 -22.60 -0.91 11.20
CA ALA A 141 -21.71 -1.64 10.29
C ALA A 141 -22.29 -1.70 8.87
N VAL A 142 -23.61 -1.86 8.74
CA VAL A 142 -24.29 -1.84 7.44
C VAL A 142 -24.24 -0.45 6.81
N LEU A 143 -24.44 0.61 7.60
CA LEU A 143 -24.29 1.98 7.10
C LEU A 143 -22.87 2.27 6.63
N ALA A 144 -21.85 1.72 7.30
CA ALA A 144 -20.47 1.79 6.84
C ALA A 144 -20.30 1.10 5.46
N TYR A 145 -20.92 -0.06 5.23
CA TYR A 145 -20.89 -0.69 3.90
C TYR A 145 -21.60 0.13 2.82
N VAL A 146 -22.71 0.79 3.16
CA VAL A 146 -23.39 1.72 2.24
C VAL A 146 -22.48 2.90 1.92
N ALA A 147 -21.90 3.55 2.93
CA ALA A 147 -20.98 4.68 2.75
C ALA A 147 -19.75 4.29 1.92
N SER A 148 -19.14 3.14 2.20
CA SER A 148 -18.07 2.54 1.40
C SER A 148 -18.48 2.45 -0.07
N ALA A 149 -19.59 1.78 -0.38
CA ALA A 149 -20.05 1.59 -1.75
C ALA A 149 -20.40 2.93 -2.46
N CYS A 150 -20.82 3.95 -1.72
CA CYS A 150 -21.04 5.30 -2.25
C CYS A 150 -19.74 6.05 -2.59
N CYS A 151 -18.59 5.69 -2.00
CA CYS A 151 -17.32 6.36 -2.27
C CYS A 151 -16.67 5.90 -3.59
N LEU A 152 -16.76 4.61 -3.94
CA LEU A 152 -16.09 4.08 -5.13
C LEU A 152 -16.49 4.79 -6.44
N PRO A 153 -17.76 5.18 -6.70
CA PRO A 153 -18.10 5.95 -7.90
C PRO A 153 -17.31 7.25 -8.06
N PHE A 154 -17.06 7.98 -6.98
CA PHE A 154 -16.24 9.20 -7.01
C PHE A 154 -14.77 8.88 -7.25
N GLY A 155 -14.26 7.81 -6.62
CA GLY A 155 -12.90 7.32 -6.86
C GLY A 155 -12.69 6.83 -8.29
N ALA A 156 -13.68 6.14 -8.87
CA ALA A 156 -13.67 5.68 -10.26
C ALA A 156 -13.74 6.86 -11.24
N PHE A 157 -14.54 7.88 -10.93
CA PHE A 157 -14.57 9.13 -11.71
C PHE A 157 -13.21 9.83 -11.69
N ALA A 158 -12.60 10.01 -10.51
CA ALA A 158 -11.27 10.59 -10.40
C ALA A 158 -10.22 9.74 -11.14
N GLY A 159 -10.31 8.41 -11.06
CA GLY A 159 -9.42 7.50 -11.80
C GLY A 159 -9.56 7.60 -13.32
N ALA A 160 -10.79 7.72 -13.83
CA ALA A 160 -11.05 7.95 -15.25
C ALA A 160 -10.57 9.33 -15.73
N LEU A 161 -10.55 10.32 -14.83
CA LEU A 161 -10.02 11.65 -15.14
C LEU A 161 -8.49 11.62 -15.25
N LEU A 162 -7.83 10.84 -14.39
CA LEU A 162 -6.37 10.63 -14.40
C LEU A 162 -5.86 9.88 -15.62
N SER A 163 -6.71 9.10 -16.31
CA SER A 163 -6.31 8.47 -17.56
C SER A 163 -6.28 9.45 -18.74
N ARG A 164 -6.62 10.73 -18.52
CA ARG A 164 -6.41 11.82 -19.49
C ARG A 164 -5.18 12.64 -19.07
N GLU A 165 -4.56 13.30 -20.04
CA GLU A 165 -3.58 14.35 -19.77
C GLU A 165 -4.27 15.52 -19.05
N LEU A 166 -3.88 15.72 -17.79
CA LEU A 166 -4.28 16.86 -16.97
C LEU A 166 -3.03 17.72 -16.76
N VAL A 167 -3.21 19.01 -16.48
CA VAL A 167 -2.09 19.86 -16.03
C VAL A 167 -1.48 19.29 -14.75
N ASP A 168 -0.16 19.23 -14.67
CA ASP A 168 0.57 18.39 -13.69
C ASP A 168 0.19 18.66 -12.23
N ASP A 169 0.06 19.92 -11.81
CA ASP A 169 -0.37 20.28 -10.44
C ASP A 169 -1.75 19.71 -10.10
N LEU A 170 -2.68 19.76 -11.07
CA LEU A 170 -4.01 19.21 -10.93
C LEU A 170 -3.98 17.68 -10.99
N HIS A 171 -3.12 17.10 -11.81
CA HIS A 171 -2.94 15.65 -11.90
C HIS A 171 -2.58 15.06 -10.53
N GLN A 172 -1.56 15.61 -9.86
CA GLN A 172 -1.11 15.11 -8.55
C GLN A 172 -2.19 15.27 -7.46
N ARG A 173 -2.90 16.41 -7.45
CA ARG A 173 -4.01 16.63 -6.50
C ARG A 173 -5.19 15.70 -6.76
N VAL A 174 -5.51 15.40 -8.02
CA VAL A 174 -6.55 14.43 -8.39
C VAL A 174 -6.09 13.01 -8.02
N LEU A 175 -4.80 12.67 -8.17
CA LEU A 175 -4.23 11.39 -7.77
C LEU A 175 -4.31 11.17 -6.25
N LEU A 176 -3.97 12.20 -5.46
CA LEU A 176 -4.14 12.17 -4.01
C LEU A 176 -5.62 12.03 -3.63
N THR A 177 -6.50 12.78 -4.29
CA THR A 177 -7.96 12.70 -4.09
C THR A 177 -8.51 11.31 -4.42
N HIS A 178 -8.12 10.73 -5.55
CA HIS A 178 -8.47 9.38 -5.97
C HIS A 178 -8.06 8.37 -4.90
N THR A 179 -6.82 8.46 -4.42
CA THR A 179 -6.29 7.54 -3.41
C THR A 179 -7.03 7.69 -2.08
N VAL A 180 -7.27 8.92 -1.61
CA VAL A 180 -8.01 9.20 -0.38
C VAL A 180 -9.43 8.63 -0.45
N ILE A 181 -10.16 8.90 -1.54
CA ILE A 181 -11.55 8.41 -1.69
C ILE A 181 -11.59 6.87 -1.73
N ASN A 182 -10.66 6.23 -2.43
CA ASN A 182 -10.66 4.78 -2.57
C ASN A 182 -10.16 4.06 -1.31
N ILE A 183 -9.07 4.52 -0.69
CA ILE A 183 -8.51 3.85 0.50
C ILE A 183 -9.28 4.24 1.76
N LEU A 184 -9.54 5.52 2.01
CA LEU A 184 -10.18 5.97 3.24
C LEU A 184 -11.71 5.91 3.16
N GLY A 185 -12.27 6.21 2.00
CA GLY A 185 -13.68 6.03 1.72
C GLY A 185 -14.02 4.56 1.46
N PHE A 186 -13.75 4.07 0.27
CA PHE A 186 -14.21 2.73 -0.13
C PHE A 186 -13.67 1.61 0.77
N VAL A 187 -12.35 1.47 0.94
CA VAL A 187 -11.77 0.39 1.76
C VAL A 187 -11.95 0.66 3.25
N GLY A 188 -11.70 1.89 3.71
CA GLY A 188 -11.72 2.27 5.11
C GLY A 188 -13.07 2.07 5.79
N PHE A 189 -14.18 2.52 5.17
CA PHE A 189 -15.52 2.28 5.71
C PHE A 189 -15.86 0.78 5.74
N ALA A 190 -15.52 0.02 4.70
CA ALA A 190 -15.78 -1.42 4.68
C ALA A 190 -14.96 -2.17 5.74
N ALA A 191 -13.71 -1.76 5.95
CA ALA A 191 -12.82 -2.27 6.97
C ALA A 191 -13.38 -2.01 8.38
N LEU A 192 -13.72 -0.75 8.69
CA LEU A 192 -14.28 -0.37 9.99
C LEU A 192 -15.60 -1.11 10.28
N GLY A 193 -16.52 -1.15 9.30
CA GLY A 193 -17.78 -1.86 9.42
C GLY A 193 -17.57 -3.35 9.70
N SER A 194 -16.63 -4.00 8.99
CA SER A 194 -16.33 -5.41 9.21
C SER A 194 -15.67 -5.67 10.56
N LEU A 195 -14.66 -4.87 10.93
CA LEU A 195 -13.93 -5.06 12.18
C LEU A 195 -14.78 -4.76 13.41
N SER A 196 -15.77 -3.87 13.32
CA SER A 196 -16.71 -3.60 14.42
C SER A 196 -17.39 -4.85 14.98
N VAL A 197 -17.51 -5.92 14.18
CA VAL A 197 -18.07 -7.21 14.60
C VAL A 197 -17.01 -8.31 14.57
N LEU A 198 -16.22 -8.38 13.50
CA LEU A 198 -15.28 -9.47 13.30
C LEU A 198 -14.08 -9.41 14.25
N PHE A 199 -13.71 -8.24 14.76
CA PHE A 199 -12.60 -8.13 15.71
C PHE A 199 -12.86 -9.00 16.94
N ALA A 200 -14.03 -8.85 17.55
CA ALA A 200 -14.48 -9.64 18.69
C ALA A 200 -14.53 -11.14 18.38
N ALA A 201 -15.00 -11.49 17.19
CA ALA A 201 -15.12 -12.88 16.74
C ALA A 201 -13.74 -13.54 16.54
N ILE A 202 -12.79 -12.83 15.93
CA ILE A 202 -11.43 -13.31 15.66
C ILE A 202 -10.65 -13.46 16.98
N TRP A 203 -10.69 -12.44 17.84
CA TRP A 203 -9.98 -12.46 19.13
C TRP A 203 -10.70 -13.27 20.22
N ARG A 204 -11.95 -13.68 19.97
CA ARG A 204 -12.85 -14.36 20.92
C ARG A 204 -13.04 -13.55 22.20
N THR A 205 -13.25 -12.25 22.05
CA THR A 205 -13.42 -11.28 23.13
C THR A 205 -14.79 -10.62 23.03
N GLN A 206 -15.17 -9.87 24.06
CA GLN A 206 -16.38 -9.05 24.07
C GLN A 206 -16.00 -7.58 23.89
N ILE A 207 -16.69 -6.87 23.00
CA ILE A 207 -16.51 -5.42 22.84
C ILE A 207 -17.31 -4.72 23.94
N ARG A 208 -16.61 -4.04 24.85
CA ARG A 208 -17.22 -3.36 26.00
C ARG A 208 -17.88 -2.03 25.60
N TRP A 209 -17.27 -1.30 24.68
CA TRP A 209 -17.74 0.01 24.21
C TRP A 209 -17.86 0.00 22.70
N ASN A 210 -19.10 0.05 22.20
CA ASN A 210 -19.36 0.12 20.77
C ASN A 210 -19.35 1.57 20.31
N THR A 211 -18.20 2.03 19.79
CA THR A 211 -18.00 3.38 19.25
C THR A 211 -18.25 3.46 17.73
N THR A 212 -18.69 2.35 17.10
CA THR A 212 -18.79 2.22 15.64
C THR A 212 -19.67 3.28 15.01
N SER A 213 -20.83 3.60 15.59
CA SER A 213 -21.73 4.64 15.05
C SER A 213 -21.05 6.00 15.00
N TRP A 214 -20.37 6.38 16.08
CA TRP A 214 -19.63 7.64 16.17
C TRP A 214 -18.45 7.66 15.20
N ALA A 215 -17.70 6.56 15.08
CA ALA A 215 -16.59 6.47 14.14
C ALA A 215 -17.06 6.59 12.68
N VAL A 216 -18.17 5.95 12.32
CA VAL A 216 -18.74 6.06 10.96
C VAL A 216 -19.17 7.49 10.66
N VAL A 217 -19.85 8.16 11.60
CA VAL A 217 -20.26 9.57 11.42
C VAL A 217 -19.04 10.47 11.28
N LEU A 218 -18.04 10.30 12.15
CA LEU A 218 -16.81 11.09 12.11
C LEU A 218 -16.05 10.88 10.79
N MET A 219 -15.93 9.63 10.33
CA MET A 219 -15.34 9.31 9.03
C MET A 219 -16.11 9.93 7.86
N ALA A 220 -17.45 9.96 7.94
CA ALA A 220 -18.31 10.51 6.90
C ALA A 220 -18.20 12.04 6.79
N ILE A 221 -17.91 12.72 7.90
CA ILE A 221 -17.63 14.15 7.94
C ILE A 221 -16.19 14.44 7.52
N SER A 222 -15.23 13.63 7.99
CA SER A 222 -13.82 13.87 7.72
C SER A 222 -13.47 13.69 6.24
N LEU A 223 -14.04 12.71 5.55
CA LEU A 223 -13.65 12.38 4.18
C LEU A 223 -13.89 13.56 3.19
N PRO A 224 -15.06 14.23 3.17
CA PRO A 224 -15.25 15.44 2.39
C PRO A 224 -14.28 16.57 2.75
N ILE A 225 -13.94 16.74 4.02
CA ILE A 225 -12.98 17.78 4.46
C ILE A 225 -11.60 17.50 3.87
N ILE A 226 -11.13 16.24 3.89
CA ILE A 226 -9.86 15.84 3.28
C ILE A 226 -9.88 16.14 1.78
N VAL A 227 -10.94 15.67 1.08
CA VAL A 227 -11.08 15.82 -0.37
C VAL A 227 -11.11 17.30 -0.77
N VAL A 228 -11.90 18.11 -0.08
CA VAL A 228 -11.96 19.55 -0.35
C VAL A 228 -10.61 20.20 -0.08
N GLY A 229 -9.97 19.91 1.06
CA GLY A 229 -8.65 20.45 1.39
C GLY A 229 -7.61 20.15 0.31
N VAL A 230 -7.54 18.90 -0.17
CA VAL A 230 -6.64 18.51 -1.26
C VAL A 230 -7.01 19.21 -2.58
N LEU A 231 -8.29 19.28 -2.91
CA LEU A 231 -8.75 19.88 -4.16
C LEU A 231 -8.70 21.41 -4.16
N VAL A 232 -8.58 22.09 -3.03
CA VAL A 232 -8.35 23.55 -2.98
C VAL A 232 -6.92 23.90 -2.59
N ASP A 233 -6.04 22.91 -2.54
CA ASP A 233 -4.61 23.05 -2.21
C ASP A 233 -4.36 23.63 -0.80
N GLN A 234 -5.24 23.28 0.15
CA GLN A 234 -5.20 23.72 1.55
C GLN A 234 -4.78 22.56 2.45
N GLY A 235 -3.49 22.50 2.76
CA GLY A 235 -2.85 21.45 3.55
C GLY A 235 -3.38 21.37 4.97
N TYR A 236 -3.62 22.51 5.62
CA TYR A 236 -4.21 22.54 6.97
C TYR A 236 -5.64 21.97 7.02
N VAL A 237 -6.45 22.24 6.00
CA VAL A 237 -7.82 21.69 5.90
C VAL A 237 -7.76 20.18 5.69
N ALA A 238 -6.89 19.72 4.78
CA ALA A 238 -6.65 18.30 4.57
C ALA A 238 -6.17 17.61 5.86
N ALA A 239 -5.23 18.21 6.59
CA ALA A 239 -4.72 17.72 7.87
C ALA A 239 -5.80 17.61 8.94
N ALA A 240 -6.70 18.59 9.05
CA ALA A 240 -7.80 18.55 10.01
C ALA A 240 -8.75 17.38 9.72
N GLY A 241 -9.08 17.16 8.44
CA GLY A 241 -9.86 16.01 8.01
C GLY A 241 -9.16 14.68 8.31
N LEU A 242 -7.87 14.56 7.99
CA LEU A 242 -7.07 13.37 8.25
C LEU A 242 -6.97 13.08 9.76
N GLY A 243 -6.79 14.11 10.58
CA GLY A 243 -6.75 14.01 12.04
C GLY A 243 -8.06 13.49 12.62
N ALA A 244 -9.20 14.00 12.14
CA ALA A 244 -10.53 13.50 12.51
C ALA A 244 -10.72 12.03 12.10
N TYR A 245 -10.23 11.64 10.93
CA TYR A 245 -10.26 10.25 10.45
C TYR A 245 -9.42 9.32 11.33
N VAL A 246 -8.21 9.75 11.72
CA VAL A 246 -7.34 9.02 12.65
C VAL A 246 -8.03 8.86 14.01
N ALA A 247 -8.65 9.92 14.53
CA ALA A 247 -9.39 9.86 15.80
C ALA A 247 -10.53 8.83 15.77
N ALA A 248 -11.23 8.69 14.64
CA ALA A 248 -12.27 7.67 14.47
C ALA A 248 -11.71 6.24 14.62
N TRP A 249 -10.56 5.95 14.01
CA TRP A 249 -9.89 4.64 14.11
C TRP A 249 -9.31 4.37 15.50
N VAL A 250 -8.65 5.36 16.11
CA VAL A 250 -8.12 5.26 17.48
C VAL A 250 -9.26 4.96 18.46
N MET A 251 -10.38 5.66 18.35
CA MET A 251 -11.56 5.43 19.18
C MET A 251 -12.09 3.99 19.06
N CYS A 252 -12.11 3.42 17.85
CA CYS A 252 -12.49 2.02 17.65
C CYS A 252 -11.46 1.04 18.25
N LEU A 253 -10.16 1.26 18.01
CA LEU A 253 -9.10 0.41 18.56
C LEU A 253 -9.09 0.39 20.09
N VAL A 254 -9.30 1.54 20.74
CA VAL A 254 -9.44 1.63 22.19
C VAL A 254 -10.69 0.87 22.66
N GLY A 255 -11.82 1.00 21.95
CA GLY A 255 -13.04 0.24 22.25
C GLY A 255 -12.90 -1.28 22.11
N TRP A 256 -12.02 -1.72 21.19
CA TRP A 256 -11.66 -3.12 20.98
C TRP A 256 -10.59 -3.62 21.96
N GLY A 257 -9.90 -2.70 22.65
CA GLY A 257 -8.71 -2.94 23.46
C GLY A 257 -8.99 -3.59 24.82
N LYS A 258 -9.21 -4.92 24.83
CA LYS A 258 -8.93 -5.87 25.94
C LYS A 258 -8.75 -7.29 25.39
N ALA A 259 -7.97 -7.44 24.34
CA ALA A 259 -7.79 -8.74 23.68
C ALA A 259 -6.67 -9.56 24.33
N SER A 260 -6.89 -10.86 24.57
CA SER A 260 -5.91 -11.72 25.24
C SER A 260 -4.83 -12.20 24.28
N ILE A 261 -3.55 -12.06 24.68
CA ILE A 261 -2.40 -12.61 23.94
C ILE A 261 -2.45 -14.14 23.78
N SER A 262 -3.24 -14.83 24.61
CA SER A 262 -3.40 -16.29 24.54
C SER A 262 -4.06 -16.78 23.24
N ASN A 263 -4.73 -15.90 22.50
CA ASN A 263 -5.37 -16.19 21.20
C ASN A 263 -4.60 -15.58 20.01
N LEU A 264 -3.32 -15.27 20.19
CA LEU A 264 -2.50 -14.66 19.15
C LEU A 264 -2.17 -15.68 18.04
N GLY A 265 -2.50 -15.31 16.81
CA GLY A 265 -2.26 -16.05 15.58
C GLY A 265 -2.18 -15.08 14.40
N PHE A 266 -2.02 -15.59 13.18
CA PHE A 266 -1.90 -14.76 11.98
C PHE A 266 -3.10 -13.82 11.80
N ALA A 267 -4.32 -14.36 11.92
CA ALA A 267 -5.54 -13.58 11.71
C ALA A 267 -5.69 -12.48 12.77
N SER A 268 -5.54 -12.82 14.06
CA SER A 268 -5.70 -11.87 15.17
C SER A 268 -4.62 -10.79 15.18
N ALA A 269 -3.36 -11.13 14.90
CA ALA A 269 -2.27 -10.18 14.78
C ALA A 269 -2.45 -9.24 13.57
N SER A 270 -2.88 -9.77 12.41
CA SER A 270 -3.06 -8.97 11.19
C SER A 270 -4.20 -7.95 11.30
N VAL A 271 -5.31 -8.28 11.96
CA VAL A 271 -6.44 -7.34 12.14
C VAL A 271 -6.14 -6.20 13.12
N VAL A 272 -5.10 -6.34 13.95
CA VAL A 272 -4.57 -5.24 14.78
C VAL A 272 -3.52 -4.44 14.03
N ALA A 273 -2.57 -5.12 13.39
CA ALA A 273 -1.48 -4.47 12.69
C ALA A 273 -1.95 -3.63 11.49
N ALA A 274 -3.01 -4.05 10.78
CA ALA A 274 -3.49 -3.31 9.63
C ALA A 274 -4.03 -1.90 9.96
N PRO A 275 -4.93 -1.70 10.95
CA PRO A 275 -5.28 -0.36 11.42
C PRO A 275 -4.09 0.46 11.94
N VAL A 276 -3.08 -0.18 12.54
CA VAL A 276 -1.87 0.52 12.99
C VAL A 276 -1.07 1.06 11.79
N TRP A 277 -0.91 0.28 10.73
CA TRP A 277 -0.30 0.76 9.47
C TRP A 277 -1.10 1.89 8.84
N LEU A 278 -2.43 1.79 8.85
CA LEU A 278 -3.30 2.87 8.38
C LEU A 278 -3.03 4.16 9.19
N ILE A 279 -3.12 4.10 10.52
CA ILE A 279 -2.91 5.26 11.39
C ILE A 279 -1.51 5.85 11.19
N GLY A 280 -0.46 5.01 11.19
CA GLY A 280 0.91 5.47 10.96
C GLY A 280 1.08 6.17 9.61
N SER A 281 0.52 5.60 8.54
CA SER A 281 0.55 6.20 7.19
C SER A 281 -0.20 7.54 7.14
N LEU A 282 -1.32 7.65 7.86
CA LEU A 282 -2.11 8.88 7.91
C LEU A 282 -1.44 9.96 8.77
N VAL A 283 -0.81 9.60 9.89
CA VAL A 283 -0.02 10.54 10.69
C VAL A 283 1.15 11.08 9.87
N TRP A 284 1.84 10.22 9.12
CA TRP A 284 2.86 10.66 8.19
C TRP A 284 2.29 11.60 7.11
N LEU A 285 1.14 11.25 6.51
CA LEU A 285 0.49 12.10 5.50
C LEU A 285 0.05 13.45 6.07
N ILE A 286 -0.44 13.51 7.32
CA ILE A 286 -0.78 14.76 8.02
C ILE A 286 0.45 15.67 8.08
N VAL A 287 1.62 15.13 8.45
CA VAL A 287 2.86 15.91 8.48
C VAL A 287 3.21 16.43 7.08
N GLN A 288 3.06 15.61 6.04
CA GLN A 288 3.41 16.00 4.68
C GLN A 288 2.49 17.08 4.11
N VAL A 289 1.17 16.99 4.31
CA VAL A 289 0.24 18.01 3.81
C VAL A 289 0.37 19.32 4.58
N ILE A 290 0.80 19.30 5.85
CA ILE A 290 1.11 20.53 6.60
C ILE A 290 2.39 21.17 6.08
N ARG A 291 3.43 20.37 5.80
CA ARG A 291 4.72 20.86 5.30
C ARG A 291 4.63 21.47 3.90
N HIS A 292 3.71 20.99 3.06
CA HIS A 292 3.52 21.44 1.69
C HIS A 292 2.17 22.16 1.51
N ASP A 293 1.75 22.95 2.51
CA ASP A 293 0.55 23.77 2.40
C ASP A 293 0.67 24.74 1.21
N GLY A 294 -0.36 24.78 0.34
CA GLY A 294 -0.31 25.53 -0.92
C GLY A 294 0.58 24.91 -2.01
N ALA A 295 1.08 23.69 -1.81
CA ALA A 295 1.90 22.96 -2.76
C ALA A 295 1.68 21.44 -2.67
N LEU A 296 0.42 21.00 -2.51
CA LEU A 296 0.09 19.59 -2.24
C LEU A 296 0.41 18.64 -3.39
N PHE A 297 0.74 19.16 -4.57
CA PHE A 297 1.22 18.38 -5.71
C PHE A 297 2.61 17.73 -5.45
N HIS A 298 3.40 18.24 -4.49
CA HIS A 298 4.65 17.60 -4.06
C HIS A 298 4.46 16.48 -3.02
N VAL A 299 3.24 16.27 -2.52
CA VAL A 299 2.99 15.29 -1.46
C VAL A 299 2.99 13.88 -2.02
N GLU A 300 4.01 13.10 -1.65
CA GLU A 300 4.04 11.67 -1.95
C GLU A 300 2.95 10.91 -1.18
N ILE A 301 2.35 9.93 -1.84
CA ILE A 301 1.31 9.10 -1.25
C ILE A 301 1.97 7.84 -0.64
N PRO A 302 1.66 7.46 0.62
CA PRO A 302 2.23 6.27 1.26
C PRO A 302 1.55 4.98 0.76
N THR A 303 1.42 4.83 -0.56
CA THR A 303 0.62 3.82 -1.25
C THR A 303 1.01 2.40 -0.84
N ILE A 304 2.30 2.10 -0.72
CA ILE A 304 2.77 0.75 -0.38
C ILE A 304 2.40 0.40 1.07
N ALA A 305 2.54 1.34 2.01
CA ALA A 305 2.13 1.14 3.40
C ALA A 305 0.61 0.93 3.51
N LEU A 306 -0.18 1.71 2.75
CA LEU A 306 -1.63 1.59 2.72
C LEU A 306 -2.11 0.29 2.03
N VAL A 307 -1.50 -0.08 0.91
CA VAL A 307 -1.91 -1.26 0.13
C VAL A 307 -1.47 -2.55 0.81
N ILE A 308 -0.21 -2.65 1.25
CA ILE A 308 0.34 -3.88 1.84
C ILE A 308 0.04 -3.93 3.34
N GLY A 309 0.44 -2.90 4.09
CA GLY A 309 0.34 -2.85 5.54
C GLY A 309 -1.10 -2.78 6.05
N PHE A 310 -1.97 -2.05 5.35
CA PHE A 310 -3.41 -1.99 5.67
C PHE A 310 -4.24 -2.95 4.80
N GLY A 311 -4.37 -2.71 3.48
CA GLY A 311 -5.31 -3.43 2.62
C GLY A 311 -5.10 -4.94 2.54
N ALA A 312 -3.92 -5.38 2.10
CA ALA A 312 -3.57 -6.78 1.90
C ALA A 312 -3.51 -7.54 3.22
N GLN A 313 -2.82 -6.99 4.21
CA GLN A 313 -2.76 -7.58 5.55
C GLN A 313 -4.15 -7.75 6.17
N LEU A 314 -5.02 -6.73 6.08
CA LEU A 314 -6.38 -6.83 6.62
C LEU A 314 -7.19 -7.87 5.88
N LEU A 315 -7.22 -7.82 4.54
CA LEU A 315 -8.00 -8.76 3.74
C LEU A 315 -7.59 -10.20 4.02
N LEU A 316 -6.29 -10.50 3.92
CA LEU A 316 -5.80 -11.87 4.09
C LEU A 316 -5.90 -12.34 5.56
N GLY A 317 -5.72 -11.43 6.53
CA GLY A 317 -5.93 -11.70 7.95
C GLY A 317 -7.38 -12.07 8.26
N VAL A 318 -8.33 -11.25 7.82
CA VAL A 318 -9.77 -11.50 7.99
C VAL A 318 -10.19 -12.78 7.26
N MET A 319 -9.72 -12.99 6.04
CA MET A 319 -10.08 -14.16 5.23
C MET A 319 -9.54 -15.48 5.79
N SER A 320 -8.40 -15.44 6.48
CA SER A 320 -7.84 -16.60 7.20
C SER A 320 -8.78 -17.11 8.30
N TYR A 321 -9.65 -16.24 8.84
CA TYR A 321 -10.70 -16.60 9.78
C TYR A 321 -12.05 -16.87 9.13
N LEU A 322 -12.47 -16.02 8.19
CA LEU A 322 -13.80 -16.08 7.60
C LEU A 322 -14.01 -17.32 6.72
N LEU A 323 -13.01 -17.70 5.92
CA LEU A 323 -13.17 -18.82 4.98
C LEU A 323 -13.52 -20.13 5.73
N PRO A 324 -12.75 -20.57 6.75
CA PRO A 324 -13.12 -21.77 7.50
C PRO A 324 -14.45 -21.63 8.25
N SER A 325 -14.69 -20.46 8.85
CA SER A 325 -15.86 -20.22 9.70
C SER A 325 -17.17 -20.19 8.91
N THR A 326 -17.13 -19.74 7.66
CA THR A 326 -18.32 -19.64 6.80
C THR A 326 -18.62 -20.94 6.05
N MET A 327 -17.60 -21.76 5.76
CA MET A 327 -17.79 -23.13 5.26
C MET A 327 -18.53 -24.04 6.26
N GLY A 328 -18.38 -23.80 7.56
CA GLY A 328 -19.08 -24.55 8.61
C GLY A 328 -18.53 -25.97 8.84
N GLY A 329 -19.37 -26.88 9.31
CA GLY A 329 -18.97 -28.27 9.60
C GLY A 329 -18.61 -28.57 11.05
N GLY A 330 -19.06 -27.73 11.99
CA GLY A 330 -18.85 -27.92 13.43
C GLY A 330 -17.46 -27.46 13.90
N ALA A 331 -17.30 -27.39 15.23
CA ALA A 331 -16.12 -26.78 15.86
C ALA A 331 -14.80 -27.46 15.48
N GLY A 332 -14.80 -28.79 15.33
CA GLY A 332 -13.62 -29.56 14.95
C GLY A 332 -13.14 -29.29 13.52
N ALA A 333 -14.07 -29.25 12.55
CA ALA A 333 -13.73 -29.00 11.15
C ALA A 333 -13.26 -27.55 10.94
N VAL A 334 -13.96 -26.57 11.52
CA VAL A 334 -13.57 -25.15 11.46
C VAL A 334 -12.19 -24.94 12.09
N ARG A 335 -11.94 -25.53 13.28
CA ARG A 335 -10.63 -25.45 13.93
C ARG A 335 -9.51 -26.04 13.07
N THR A 336 -9.79 -27.13 12.36
CA THR A 336 -8.82 -27.76 11.45
C THR A 336 -8.49 -26.85 10.27
N GLY A 337 -9.50 -26.19 9.67
CA GLY A 337 -9.27 -25.20 8.61
C GLY A 337 -8.47 -23.99 9.10
N LEU A 338 -8.84 -23.43 10.26
CA LEU A 338 -8.10 -22.33 10.90
C LEU A 338 -6.63 -22.70 11.16
N ARG A 339 -6.37 -23.92 11.65
CA ARG A 339 -5.02 -24.41 11.93
C ARG A 339 -4.13 -24.46 10.69
N VAL A 340 -4.69 -24.74 9.50
CA VAL A 340 -3.93 -24.70 8.25
C VAL A 340 -3.53 -23.26 7.91
N PHE A 341 -4.43 -22.29 8.09
CA PHE A 341 -4.09 -20.87 7.91
C PHE A 341 -3.06 -20.36 8.93
N GLU A 342 -2.94 -21.00 10.10
CA GLU A 342 -1.89 -20.71 11.10
C GLU A 342 -0.53 -21.35 10.79
N THR A 343 -0.35 -21.98 9.62
CA THR A 343 0.96 -22.48 9.18
C THR A 343 1.95 -21.32 9.10
N ALA A 344 3.02 -21.39 9.93
CA ALA A 344 3.99 -20.32 10.14
C ALA A 344 3.36 -18.94 10.34
N GLY A 345 2.20 -18.87 11.02
CA GLY A 345 1.36 -17.68 11.09
C GLY A 345 2.10 -16.45 11.63
N LEU A 346 2.63 -16.52 12.84
CA LEU A 346 3.30 -15.37 13.46
C LEU A 346 4.67 -15.05 12.84
N PHE A 347 5.30 -16.05 12.23
CA PHE A 347 6.51 -15.85 11.41
C PHE A 347 6.19 -15.01 10.17
N ARG A 348 5.17 -15.41 9.40
CA ARG A 348 4.70 -14.65 8.23
C ARG A 348 4.25 -13.24 8.62
N TRP A 349 3.50 -13.10 9.71
CA TRP A 349 3.11 -11.77 10.21
C TRP A 349 4.33 -10.89 10.52
N THR A 350 5.36 -11.46 11.14
CA THR A 350 6.62 -10.73 11.44
C THR A 350 7.32 -10.30 10.16
N LEU A 351 7.42 -11.18 9.16
CA LEU A 351 8.02 -10.87 7.86
C LEU A 351 7.23 -9.82 7.07
N VAL A 352 5.89 -9.84 7.13
CA VAL A 352 5.05 -8.80 6.50
C VAL A 352 5.36 -7.42 7.08
N ASN A 353 5.30 -7.29 8.41
CA ASN A 353 5.43 -6.00 9.07
C ASN A 353 6.88 -5.51 9.10
N GLY A 354 7.81 -6.38 9.48
CA GLY A 354 9.23 -6.04 9.54
C GLY A 354 9.84 -5.88 8.15
N GLY A 355 9.49 -6.73 7.18
CA GLY A 355 9.91 -6.57 5.79
C GLY A 355 9.39 -5.27 5.18
N LEU A 356 8.11 -4.92 5.40
CA LEU A 356 7.57 -3.65 4.94
C LEU A 356 8.26 -2.44 5.59
N ALA A 357 8.51 -2.49 6.91
CA ALA A 357 9.24 -1.42 7.61
C ALA A 357 10.67 -1.25 7.07
N ILE A 358 11.40 -2.34 6.88
CA ILE A 358 12.75 -2.31 6.28
C ILE A 358 12.69 -1.72 4.89
N TRP A 359 11.74 -2.16 4.05
CA TRP A 359 11.57 -1.65 2.68
C TRP A 359 11.36 -0.14 2.65
N LEU A 360 10.56 0.40 3.58
CA LEU A 360 10.26 1.83 3.68
C LEU A 360 11.43 2.65 4.22
N LEU A 361 12.30 2.06 5.04
CA LEU A 361 13.39 2.77 5.72
C LEU A 361 14.74 2.66 5.03
N THR A 362 14.95 1.61 4.22
CA THR A 362 16.24 1.36 3.58
C THR A 362 16.41 2.13 2.28
N GLU A 363 17.64 2.57 2.03
CA GLU A 363 18.08 3.11 0.75
C GLU A 363 18.79 2.05 -0.11
N ASN A 364 19.27 0.96 0.50
CA ASN A 364 19.92 -0.14 -0.20
C ASN A 364 18.93 -0.90 -1.11
N SER A 365 19.22 -0.93 -2.41
CA SER A 365 18.39 -1.55 -3.45
C SER A 365 18.17 -3.06 -3.23
N TRP A 366 19.23 -3.83 -2.93
CA TRP A 366 19.12 -5.26 -2.66
C TRP A 366 18.31 -5.56 -1.41
N LEU A 367 18.48 -4.74 -0.37
CA LEU A 367 17.68 -4.85 0.85
C LEU A 367 16.20 -4.56 0.57
N ARG A 368 15.87 -3.60 -0.30
CA ARG A 368 14.48 -3.41 -0.79
C ARG A 368 13.97 -4.65 -1.50
N VAL A 369 14.75 -5.27 -2.39
CA VAL A 369 14.34 -6.49 -3.10
C VAL A 369 14.03 -7.61 -2.11
N VAL A 370 14.97 -7.95 -1.22
CA VAL A 370 14.78 -9.04 -0.24
C VAL A 370 13.62 -8.74 0.72
N ALA A 371 13.53 -7.51 1.23
CA ALA A 371 12.44 -7.10 2.12
C ALA A 371 11.07 -7.20 1.44
N SER A 372 10.97 -6.83 0.16
CA SER A 372 9.75 -6.97 -0.63
C SER A 372 9.35 -8.44 -0.82
N LEU A 373 10.31 -9.33 -1.10
CA LEU A 373 10.08 -10.77 -1.25
C LEU A 373 9.61 -11.39 0.08
N LEU A 374 10.20 -11.01 1.21
CA LEU A 374 9.79 -11.49 2.52
C LEU A 374 8.37 -11.03 2.88
N ALA A 375 8.05 -9.76 2.65
CA ALA A 375 6.75 -9.19 2.96
C ALA A 375 5.64 -9.75 2.04
N ILE A 376 5.81 -9.60 0.72
CA ILE A 376 4.82 -10.02 -0.28
C ILE A 376 4.74 -11.55 -0.35
N GLY A 377 5.87 -12.25 -0.29
CA GLY A 377 5.89 -13.72 -0.29
C GLY A 377 5.12 -14.30 0.88
N SER A 378 5.22 -13.70 2.06
CA SER A 378 4.45 -14.11 3.25
C SER A 378 2.93 -13.96 3.08
N LEU A 379 2.49 -12.94 2.34
CA LEU A 379 1.09 -12.76 1.96
C LEU A 379 0.68 -13.75 0.87
N ALA A 380 1.51 -13.95 -0.16
CA ALA A 380 1.24 -14.84 -1.29
C ALA A 380 1.02 -16.30 -0.88
N VAL A 381 1.68 -16.76 0.21
CA VAL A 381 1.45 -18.09 0.81
C VAL A 381 -0.03 -18.34 1.12
N PHE A 382 -0.82 -17.30 1.41
CA PHE A 382 -2.26 -17.42 1.63
C PHE A 382 -2.97 -18.17 0.49
N VAL A 383 -2.63 -17.88 -0.77
CA VAL A 383 -3.27 -18.50 -1.95
C VAL A 383 -3.03 -20.01 -1.98
N ALA A 384 -1.84 -20.46 -1.59
CA ALA A 384 -1.53 -21.88 -1.46
C ALA A 384 -2.20 -22.54 -0.23
N LEU A 385 -2.45 -21.78 0.85
CA LEU A 385 -3.11 -22.27 2.05
C LEU A 385 -4.62 -22.46 1.88
N VAL A 386 -5.29 -21.68 1.02
CA VAL A 386 -6.73 -21.81 0.75
C VAL A 386 -7.14 -23.24 0.36
N PRO A 387 -6.62 -23.87 -0.71
CA PRO A 387 -7.02 -25.22 -1.09
C PRO A 387 -6.63 -26.27 -0.03
N LYS A 388 -5.50 -26.07 0.67
CA LYS A 388 -5.06 -26.95 1.76
C LYS A 388 -6.03 -26.90 2.94
N ALA A 389 -6.51 -25.72 3.33
CA ALA A 389 -7.46 -25.52 4.41
C ALA A 389 -8.81 -26.14 4.06
N VAL A 390 -9.30 -25.90 2.82
CA VAL A 390 -10.53 -26.51 2.31
C VAL A 390 -10.44 -28.04 2.33
N LYS A 391 -9.32 -28.62 1.84
CA LYS A 391 -9.10 -30.08 1.85
C LYS A 391 -9.08 -30.64 3.27
N ALA A 392 -8.37 -29.99 4.19
CA ALA A 392 -8.27 -30.44 5.57
C ALA A 392 -9.62 -30.39 6.30
N GLN A 393 -10.39 -29.31 6.11
CA GLN A 393 -11.72 -29.15 6.70
C GLN A 393 -12.72 -30.15 6.13
N ARG A 394 -12.68 -30.40 4.82
CA ARG A 394 -13.52 -31.44 4.18
C ARG A 394 -13.17 -32.84 4.67
N GLY A 395 -11.89 -33.16 4.88
CA GLY A 395 -11.48 -34.46 5.41
C GLY A 395 -12.06 -34.75 6.80
N VAL A 396 -12.22 -33.72 7.65
CA VAL A 396 -12.90 -33.89 8.94
C VAL A 396 -14.40 -34.13 8.75
N LEU A 397 -15.03 -33.42 7.82
CA LEU A 397 -16.46 -33.60 7.50
C LEU A 397 -16.77 -34.98 6.93
N THR A 398 -15.87 -35.52 6.10
CA THR A 398 -16.01 -36.86 5.49
C THR A 398 -15.45 -37.97 6.37
N LYS A 399 -14.99 -37.65 7.59
CA LYS A 399 -14.37 -38.60 8.55
C LYS A 399 -13.10 -39.28 8.02
N GLU A 400 -12.47 -38.73 7.00
CA GLU A 400 -11.16 -39.15 6.48
C GLU A 400 -9.99 -38.61 7.33
N ARG A 401 -10.27 -37.63 8.21
CA ARG A 401 -9.28 -36.97 9.06
C ARG A 401 -9.85 -36.70 10.44
N GLU A 402 -9.06 -36.90 11.47
CA GLU A 402 -9.42 -36.45 12.82
C GLU A 402 -9.37 -34.92 12.96
N PRO A 403 -10.25 -34.32 13.77
CA PRO A 403 -10.19 -32.89 14.07
C PRO A 403 -8.84 -32.50 14.69
N ALA A 404 -8.29 -31.36 14.26
CA ALA A 404 -7.09 -30.81 14.88
C ALA A 404 -7.29 -30.61 16.39
N PRO A 405 -6.24 -30.81 17.22
CA PRO A 405 -6.31 -30.55 18.65
C PRO A 405 -6.55 -29.06 18.93
N VAL A 406 -6.96 -28.75 20.16
CA VAL A 406 -7.09 -27.36 20.62
C VAL A 406 -5.70 -26.86 21.00
N ASP A 407 -5.28 -25.77 20.38
CA ASP A 407 -4.07 -25.06 20.78
C ASP A 407 -4.29 -24.38 22.13
N ARG A 408 -3.38 -24.60 23.07
CA ARG A 408 -3.43 -24.01 24.41
C ARG A 408 -2.66 -22.70 24.51
N GLU A 409 -1.64 -22.51 23.67
CA GLU A 409 -0.75 -21.36 23.71
C GLU A 409 -0.37 -20.86 22.31
N PRO A 410 -0.13 -19.54 22.16
CA PRO A 410 0.38 -18.95 20.92
C PRO A 410 1.83 -19.37 20.67
N ARG A 411 2.18 -19.55 19.39
CA ARG A 411 3.53 -19.95 18.96
C ARG A 411 4.48 -18.76 18.86
N LEU A 412 4.75 -18.09 19.98
CA LEU A 412 5.56 -16.86 20.03
C LEU A 412 6.99 -17.03 19.52
N ASN A 413 7.55 -18.24 19.61
CA ASN A 413 8.85 -18.58 19.01
C ASN A 413 8.93 -18.29 17.50
N GLN A 414 7.79 -18.29 16.79
CA GLN A 414 7.74 -17.90 15.38
C GLN A 414 8.02 -16.40 15.16
N ILE A 415 7.67 -15.55 16.13
CA ILE A 415 8.02 -14.11 16.08
C ILE A 415 9.54 -13.98 16.23
N THR A 416 10.13 -14.65 17.22
CA THR A 416 11.59 -14.66 17.41
C THR A 416 12.30 -15.14 16.15
N ALA A 417 11.86 -16.24 15.54
CA ALA A 417 12.41 -16.72 14.28
C ALA A 417 12.29 -15.69 13.13
N GLY A 418 11.15 -15.00 13.04
CA GLY A 418 10.94 -13.95 12.04
C GLY A 418 11.89 -12.77 12.24
N ILE A 419 12.04 -12.30 13.48
CA ILE A 419 12.98 -11.25 13.86
C ILE A 419 14.42 -11.68 13.55
N SER A 420 14.80 -12.92 13.87
CA SER A 420 16.14 -13.44 13.56
C SER A 420 16.44 -13.45 12.07
N VAL A 421 15.47 -13.83 11.22
CA VAL A 421 15.63 -13.76 9.76
C VAL A 421 15.80 -12.32 9.28
N LEU A 422 14.99 -11.39 9.77
CA LEU A 422 15.09 -9.97 9.41
C LEU A 422 16.42 -9.36 9.87
N ALA A 423 16.85 -9.67 11.09
CA ALA A 423 18.13 -9.21 11.63
C ALA A 423 19.31 -9.78 10.84
N LEU A 424 19.26 -11.05 10.44
CA LEU A 424 20.28 -11.67 9.59
C LEU A 424 20.35 -10.98 8.21
N VAL A 425 19.21 -10.71 7.59
CA VAL A 425 19.14 -10.00 6.30
C VAL A 425 19.70 -8.58 6.41
N LEU A 426 19.34 -7.84 7.47
CA LEU A 426 19.89 -6.51 7.74
C LEU A 426 21.41 -6.56 7.93
N ALA A 427 21.90 -7.49 8.74
CA ALA A 427 23.34 -7.62 8.98
C ALA A 427 24.11 -8.01 7.71
N ALA A 428 23.56 -8.91 6.89
CA ALA A 428 24.20 -9.38 5.66
C ALA A 428 24.26 -8.31 4.56
N LEU A 429 23.40 -7.29 4.61
CA LEU A 429 23.28 -6.24 3.58
C LEU A 429 23.70 -4.85 4.06
N GLY A 430 24.50 -4.77 5.13
CA GLY A 430 25.11 -3.51 5.59
C GLY A 430 24.21 -2.63 6.47
N GLY A 431 23.11 -3.16 6.99
CA GLY A 431 22.16 -2.42 7.83
C GLY A 431 21.22 -1.52 7.04
N LEU A 432 20.52 -0.60 7.75
CA LEU A 432 19.58 0.34 7.13
C LEU A 432 20.25 1.54 6.43
N GLY A 433 21.58 1.64 6.51
CA GLY A 433 22.37 2.81 6.10
C GLY A 433 22.55 3.79 7.26
N THR A 434 23.80 4.12 7.58
CA THR A 434 24.14 5.25 8.46
C THR A 434 24.72 6.34 7.58
N THR A 435 23.97 7.41 7.36
CA THR A 435 24.53 8.65 6.83
C THR A 435 25.36 9.29 7.94
N THR A 436 26.69 9.18 7.85
CA THR A 436 27.58 10.08 8.58
C THR A 436 27.33 11.48 8.05
N ALA A 437 26.73 12.36 8.87
CA ALA A 437 26.56 13.76 8.53
C ALA A 437 27.94 14.36 8.18
N PRO A 438 28.09 15.03 7.01
CA PRO A 438 29.33 15.74 6.72
C PRO A 438 29.56 16.81 7.79
N SER A 439 30.82 16.99 8.22
CA SER A 439 31.20 18.17 8.99
C SER A 439 30.88 19.42 8.17
N ALA A 440 30.36 20.47 8.82
CA ALA A 440 30.01 21.73 8.17
C ALA A 440 31.22 22.29 7.40
N ALA A 441 31.14 22.26 6.06
CA ALA A 441 32.13 22.85 5.17
C ALA A 441 31.82 24.34 4.98
N THR A 442 32.86 25.18 4.94
CA THR A 442 32.78 26.59 4.54
C THR A 442 33.04 26.72 3.05
N SER A 443 32.16 27.39 2.30
CA SER A 443 32.31 27.62 0.86
C SER A 443 33.23 28.80 0.58
N ASP A 444 33.90 28.76 -0.58
CA ASP A 444 34.68 29.89 -1.13
C ASP A 444 33.80 30.85 -1.98
N GLY A 445 32.47 30.68 -1.95
CA GLY A 445 31.49 31.57 -2.61
C GLY A 445 31.19 31.29 -4.08
N ASP A 446 31.96 30.43 -4.76
CA ASP A 446 31.77 30.12 -6.19
C ASP A 446 30.99 28.82 -6.45
N THR A 447 30.07 28.86 -7.41
CA THR A 447 29.25 27.73 -7.86
C THR A 447 29.86 27.07 -9.10
N HIS A 448 30.01 25.75 -9.07
CA HIS A 448 30.38 24.90 -10.19
C HIS A 448 29.10 24.26 -10.77
N GLN A 449 28.68 24.71 -11.95
CA GLN A 449 27.49 24.21 -12.64
C GLN A 449 27.87 23.10 -13.61
N ILE A 450 27.10 22.01 -13.62
CA ILE A 450 27.25 20.92 -14.60
C ILE A 450 25.91 20.37 -15.06
N THR A 451 25.84 19.97 -16.33
CA THR A 451 24.71 19.22 -16.87
C THR A 451 25.01 17.74 -16.85
N ILE A 452 24.08 16.94 -16.33
CA ILE A 452 24.14 15.48 -16.31
C ILE A 452 22.92 14.95 -17.05
N ILE A 453 23.14 14.06 -18.01
CA ILE A 453 22.09 13.43 -18.81
C ILE A 453 21.97 11.97 -18.37
N ALA A 454 20.76 11.52 -18.05
CA ALA A 454 20.44 10.11 -17.94
C ALA A 454 19.92 9.60 -19.29
N GLY A 455 20.65 8.65 -19.88
CA GLY A 455 20.28 8.02 -21.15
C GLY A 455 20.94 6.65 -21.27
N ASP A 456 20.28 5.71 -21.96
CA ASP A 456 20.74 4.33 -22.15
C ASP A 456 21.19 3.65 -20.84
N MET A 457 20.48 3.88 -19.73
CA MET A 457 20.82 3.34 -18.39
C MET A 457 22.20 3.74 -17.86
N VAL A 458 22.74 4.91 -18.23
CA VAL A 458 24.00 5.47 -17.72
C VAL A 458 23.85 6.98 -17.48
N PHE A 459 24.65 7.54 -16.57
CA PHE A 459 24.80 8.99 -16.44
C PHE A 459 25.92 9.51 -17.34
N GLN A 460 25.69 10.61 -18.04
CA GLN A 460 26.69 11.23 -18.88
C GLN A 460 26.84 12.73 -18.55
N PRO A 461 28.03 13.18 -18.10
CA PRO A 461 29.21 12.37 -17.77
C PRO A 461 28.99 11.46 -16.54
N ASP A 462 29.71 10.34 -16.46
CA ASP A 462 29.73 9.41 -15.31
C ASP A 462 30.80 9.78 -14.26
N ILE A 463 31.72 10.68 -14.62
CA ILE A 463 32.73 11.26 -13.73
C ILE A 463 32.70 12.79 -13.85
N ILE A 464 32.65 13.48 -12.71
CA ILE A 464 32.61 14.93 -12.58
C ILE A 464 33.79 15.41 -11.76
N GLU A 465 34.56 16.34 -12.31
CA GLU A 465 35.70 16.95 -11.65
C GLU A 465 35.29 18.29 -11.03
N VAL A 466 35.26 18.37 -9.70
CA VAL A 466 34.87 19.59 -8.97
C VAL A 466 36.03 20.09 -8.12
N PRO A 467 36.47 21.35 -8.27
CA PRO A 467 37.47 21.92 -7.37
C PRO A 467 36.99 21.89 -5.91
N PRO A 468 37.84 21.49 -4.95
CA PRO A 468 37.45 21.42 -3.55
C PRO A 468 37.05 22.81 -3.02
N GLY A 469 35.95 22.88 -2.27
CA GLY A 469 35.40 24.11 -1.68
C GLY A 469 34.35 24.83 -2.52
N LYS A 470 34.09 24.38 -3.75
CA LYS A 470 33.02 24.92 -4.62
C LYS A 470 31.66 24.32 -4.28
N VAL A 471 30.60 25.09 -4.52
CA VAL A 471 29.21 24.60 -4.46
C VAL A 471 28.87 23.93 -5.78
N LEU A 472 28.52 22.64 -5.78
CA LEU A 472 28.10 21.93 -6.99
C LEU A 472 26.60 22.15 -7.23
N GLU A 473 26.27 22.67 -8.40
CA GLU A 473 24.89 22.77 -8.91
C GLU A 473 24.76 21.88 -10.15
N VAL A 474 23.72 21.05 -10.16
CA VAL A 474 23.49 20.06 -11.22
C VAL A 474 22.21 20.41 -11.97
N HIS A 475 22.31 20.51 -13.29
CA HIS A 475 21.18 20.47 -14.22
C HIS A 475 21.03 19.03 -14.72
N PHE A 476 20.03 18.32 -14.24
CA PHE A 476 19.80 16.92 -14.55
C PHE A 476 18.69 16.76 -15.59
N ILE A 477 18.99 16.09 -16.70
CA ILE A 477 18.07 15.86 -17.82
C ILE A 477 17.83 14.36 -17.96
N ASN A 478 16.58 13.94 -18.10
CA ASN A 478 16.23 12.56 -18.40
C ASN A 478 15.87 12.39 -19.88
N GLU A 479 16.78 11.81 -20.67
CA GLU A 479 16.55 11.50 -22.09
C GLU A 479 16.13 10.03 -22.33
N ASP A 480 16.07 9.23 -21.27
CA ASP A 480 15.70 7.81 -21.34
C ASP A 480 14.17 7.62 -21.44
N ASP A 481 13.72 6.40 -21.76
CA ASP A 481 12.29 6.05 -21.82
C ASP A 481 11.68 5.66 -20.46
N MET A 482 12.48 5.71 -19.40
CA MET A 482 12.11 5.43 -18.02
C MET A 482 12.33 6.62 -17.09
N VAL A 483 11.63 6.64 -15.95
CA VAL A 483 11.85 7.63 -14.89
C VAL A 483 13.23 7.38 -14.24
N HIS A 484 14.00 8.45 -14.05
CA HIS A 484 15.27 8.43 -13.33
C HIS A 484 15.30 9.47 -12.22
N ASP A 485 16.23 9.29 -11.29
CA ASP A 485 16.63 10.30 -10.33
C ASP A 485 18.16 10.26 -10.18
N LEU A 486 18.72 11.30 -9.59
CA LEU A 486 20.12 11.37 -9.23
C LEU A 486 20.24 11.75 -7.76
N LYS A 487 20.82 10.85 -6.97
CA LYS A 487 21.10 11.05 -5.55
C LYS A 487 22.59 11.01 -5.29
N PHE A 488 23.09 11.92 -4.45
CA PHE A 488 24.47 11.97 -4.00
C PHE A 488 24.63 11.35 -2.60
N ALA A 489 25.84 10.89 -2.27
CA ALA A 489 26.18 10.29 -0.98
C ALA A 489 25.92 11.20 0.23
N ASN A 490 25.89 12.52 0.03
CA ASN A 490 25.57 13.49 1.06
C ASN A 490 24.04 13.61 1.36
N GLY A 491 23.21 12.86 0.62
CA GLY A 491 21.76 12.79 0.81
C GLY A 491 20.95 13.73 -0.08
N VAL A 492 21.59 14.63 -0.82
CA VAL A 492 20.90 15.50 -1.79
C VAL A 492 20.46 14.68 -3.01
N GLN A 493 19.27 14.98 -3.54
CA GLN A 493 18.73 14.29 -4.71
C GLN A 493 17.88 15.21 -5.59
N SER A 494 17.80 14.88 -6.88
CA SER A 494 16.97 15.55 -7.88
C SER A 494 15.47 15.39 -7.65
N GLY A 495 15.06 14.32 -6.95
CA GLY A 495 13.70 13.80 -7.05
C GLY A 495 13.49 13.04 -8.37
N ARG A 496 12.28 12.52 -8.58
CA ARG A 496 11.97 11.76 -9.79
C ARG A 496 11.79 12.69 -10.98
N VAL A 497 12.49 12.38 -12.07
CA VAL A 497 12.42 13.10 -13.35
C VAL A 497 11.85 12.15 -14.39
N ALA A 498 10.72 12.53 -15.01
CA ALA A 498 10.08 11.70 -16.02
C ALA A 498 10.85 11.75 -17.35
N PRO A 499 10.62 10.79 -18.28
CA PRO A 499 11.18 10.84 -19.63
C PRO A 499 10.93 12.18 -20.32
N GLY A 500 12.00 12.86 -20.75
CA GLY A 500 11.97 14.15 -21.43
C GLY A 500 11.93 15.38 -20.52
N ASP A 501 11.85 15.20 -19.20
CA ASP A 501 11.90 16.31 -18.22
C ASP A 501 13.33 16.60 -17.74
N ASP A 502 13.51 17.78 -17.13
CA ASP A 502 14.75 18.21 -16.51
C ASP A 502 14.53 18.92 -15.15
N VAL A 503 15.57 18.96 -14.31
CA VAL A 503 15.55 19.64 -13.01
C VAL A 503 16.93 20.17 -12.64
N THR A 504 16.99 21.37 -12.06
CA THR A 504 18.22 21.93 -11.48
C THR A 504 18.16 21.87 -9.96
N PHE A 505 19.23 21.39 -9.33
CA PHE A 505 19.33 21.32 -7.87
C PHE A 505 20.78 21.50 -7.37
N GLU A 506 20.92 22.09 -6.19
CA GLU A 506 22.20 22.32 -5.54
C GLU A 506 22.59 21.10 -4.70
N VAL A 507 23.72 20.45 -5.04
CA VAL A 507 24.30 19.31 -4.30
C VAL A 507 24.99 19.78 -3.02
N GLY A 508 25.52 21.01 -3.04
CA GLY A 508 26.21 21.65 -1.93
C GLY A 508 27.73 21.66 -2.10
N ILE A 509 28.45 21.98 -1.02
CA ILE A 509 29.91 22.19 -1.05
C ILE A 509 30.63 20.85 -1.19
N ILE A 510 31.48 20.74 -2.21
CA ILE A 510 32.30 19.53 -2.45
C ILE A 510 33.68 19.72 -1.81
N ILE A 511 33.97 18.97 -0.76
CA ILE A 511 35.28 18.99 -0.07
C ILE A 511 36.06 17.68 -0.21
N ALA A 512 35.41 16.64 -0.70
CA ALA A 512 35.98 15.31 -0.88
C ALA A 512 35.24 14.59 -2.02
N PRO A 513 35.87 13.57 -2.64
CA PRO A 513 35.18 12.74 -3.62
C PRO A 513 33.92 12.10 -3.05
N MET A 514 32.88 11.98 -3.88
CA MET A 514 31.62 11.34 -3.48
C MET A 514 30.96 10.63 -4.65
N GLU A 515 30.17 9.60 -4.33
CA GLU A 515 29.37 8.88 -5.32
C GLU A 515 27.99 9.54 -5.50
N GLY A 516 27.46 9.41 -6.71
CA GLY A 516 26.07 9.63 -7.04
C GLY A 516 25.50 8.40 -7.74
N TRP A 517 24.19 8.17 -7.64
CA TRP A 517 23.54 7.02 -8.25
C TRP A 517 22.04 7.26 -8.49
N CYS A 518 21.45 6.43 -9.37
CA CYS A 518 20.01 6.35 -9.57
C CYS A 518 19.37 5.46 -8.49
N THR A 519 18.40 5.99 -7.73
CA THR A 519 17.70 5.28 -6.63
C THR A 519 16.55 4.40 -7.11
N ILE A 520 16.21 4.49 -8.40
CA ILE A 520 15.24 3.61 -9.04
C ILE A 520 15.73 2.15 -8.91
N ALA A 521 14.80 1.29 -8.51
CA ALA A 521 15.13 -0.07 -8.08
C ALA A 521 15.83 -0.85 -9.19
N GLY A 522 17.11 -1.20 -8.95
CA GLY A 522 17.93 -1.97 -9.87
C GLY A 522 18.76 -1.14 -10.86
N HIS A 523 18.64 0.18 -10.88
CA HIS A 523 19.35 1.04 -11.85
C HIS A 523 20.84 1.23 -11.47
N HIS A 524 21.14 1.60 -10.21
CA HIS A 524 22.53 1.59 -9.68
C HIS A 524 23.21 0.23 -9.95
N ALA A 525 22.54 -0.89 -9.67
CA ALA A 525 23.11 -2.22 -9.90
C ALA A 525 23.38 -2.56 -11.39
N GLN A 526 22.79 -1.79 -12.32
CA GLN A 526 23.02 -1.88 -13.76
C GLN A 526 24.07 -0.88 -14.27
N GLY A 527 24.66 -0.08 -13.38
CA GLY A 527 25.73 0.87 -13.69
C GLY A 527 25.31 2.33 -13.80
N MET A 528 24.11 2.70 -13.34
CA MET A 528 23.72 4.11 -13.20
C MET A 528 24.38 4.75 -11.98
N ASP A 529 25.69 4.89 -12.08
CA ASP A 529 26.60 5.41 -11.09
C ASP A 529 27.30 6.65 -11.63
N LEU A 530 27.63 7.54 -10.72
CA LEU A 530 28.30 8.80 -10.96
C LEU A 530 29.41 8.96 -9.93
N GLN A 531 30.59 9.41 -10.33
CA GLN A 531 31.64 9.80 -9.40
C GLN A 531 31.91 11.29 -9.48
N VAL A 532 31.84 11.95 -8.32
CA VAL A 532 32.39 13.29 -8.14
C VAL A 532 33.80 13.13 -7.59
N VAL A 533 34.78 13.62 -8.32
CA VAL A 533 36.19 13.63 -7.90
C VAL A 533 36.64 15.07 -7.68
N THR A 534 37.50 15.26 -6.68
CA THR A 534 38.09 16.57 -6.40
C THR A 534 39.42 16.70 -7.12
N VAL A 535 39.55 17.69 -7.99
CA VAL A 535 40.79 17.95 -8.73
C VAL A 535 41.31 19.33 -8.34
N ALA A 536 42.61 19.42 -8.05
CA ALA A 536 43.23 20.69 -7.69
C ALA A 536 43.30 21.59 -8.94
N ASP A 537 42.92 22.86 -8.77
CA ASP A 537 42.94 23.85 -9.84
C ASP A 537 44.40 24.06 -10.31
N PRO A 538 44.72 23.85 -11.61
CA PRO A 538 46.09 23.99 -12.11
C PRO A 538 46.65 25.43 -12.02
N GLU A 539 45.83 26.43 -11.68
CA GLU A 539 46.26 27.84 -11.58
C GLU A 539 46.89 28.25 -10.23
N SER A 540 47.03 27.35 -9.27
CA SER A 540 47.53 27.68 -7.91
C SER A 540 48.94 27.18 -7.59
N VAL A 541 49.90 27.35 -8.50
CA VAL A 541 51.33 27.21 -8.15
C VAL A 541 51.85 28.55 -7.62
N PRO A 542 52.28 28.66 -6.35
CA PRO A 542 52.90 29.88 -5.85
C PRO A 542 54.24 30.08 -6.56
N THR A 543 54.42 31.24 -7.19
CA THR A 543 55.72 31.66 -7.72
C THR A 543 56.62 31.99 -6.54
N GLU A 544 57.55 31.09 -6.21
CA GLU A 544 58.64 31.39 -5.27
C GLU A 544 59.52 32.49 -5.85
N HIS A 545 59.39 33.70 -5.30
CA HIS A 545 60.35 34.77 -5.48
C HIS A 545 61.60 34.42 -4.66
N HIS A 546 62.65 33.95 -5.33
CA HIS A 546 63.99 33.84 -4.75
C HIS A 546 64.52 35.22 -4.39
N ASP A 547 64.47 35.58 -3.11
CA ASP A 547 65.18 36.72 -2.56
C ASP A 547 66.58 36.26 -2.11
N VAL A 548 67.61 36.69 -2.84
CA VAL A 548 69.01 36.39 -2.54
C VAL A 548 69.46 37.35 -1.45
N THR A 549 69.53 36.85 -0.21
CA THR A 549 70.30 37.50 0.85
C THR A 549 71.64 36.78 1.04
N SER A 550 72.69 37.54 0.79
CA SER A 550 74.09 37.20 0.99
C SER A 550 74.51 37.24 2.46
N ASP A 551 75.56 36.48 2.76
CA ASP A 551 76.44 36.47 3.94
C ASP A 551 76.00 35.61 5.14
N ALA A 552 76.86 34.86 5.81
CA ALA A 552 78.19 34.29 5.54
C ALA A 552 78.51 33.43 6.78
N LEU A 553 79.11 32.25 6.60
CA LEU A 553 79.76 31.51 7.69
C LEU A 553 81.26 31.83 7.67
N GLN A 554 81.74 32.59 8.65
CA GLN A 554 83.10 32.52 9.23
C GLN A 554 83.26 33.52 10.41
N GLN A 555 82.85 33.10 11.61
CA GLN A 555 83.70 32.83 12.80
C GLN A 555 82.83 32.50 14.01
#